data_AF-A0A1G9ZRS8-F1
#
_entry.id   AF-A0A1G9ZRS8-F1
#
_cell.length_a   1.000
_cell.length_b   1.000
_cell.length_c   1.000
_cell.angle_alpha   90.00
_cell.angle_beta   90.00
_cell.angle_gamma   90.00
#
_symmetry.space_group_name_H-M   'P 1'
#
loop_
_entity.id
_entity.type
_entity.pdbx_description
1 polymer ?
#
loop_
_entity_poly.entity_id
_entity_poly.type
_entity_poly.pdbx_seq_one_letter_code
_entity_poly.pdbx_strand_id
1 'polypeptide(L)' 'MKSFDIIFFMLAVLGTVGMMGLGVALAQLSLTILFVSLLLLGGSLFIGFRRKHKLYATSINES' A
#
# COMPACT_ATOMS: atom_id res chain seq x y z
N MET A 1 4.48 -1.54 -23.62
CA MET A 1 3.94 -1.64 -22.25
C MET A 1 5.14 -1.89 -21.34
N LYS A 2 5.70 -0.81 -20.78
CA LYS A 2 7.03 -0.80 -20.15
C LYS A 2 6.93 -1.59 -18.84
N SER A 3 7.69 -2.69 -18.75
CA SER A 3 8.01 -3.55 -17.60
C SER A 3 7.00 -3.60 -16.46
N PHE A 4 6.43 -4.78 -16.22
CA PHE A 4 5.58 -5.07 -15.06
C PHE A 4 6.19 -4.47 -13.78
N ASP A 5 5.56 -3.42 -13.24
CA ASP A 5 5.99 -2.74 -12.02
C ASP A 5 5.67 -3.63 -10.81
N ILE A 6 6.51 -4.65 -10.61
CA ILE A 6 6.40 -5.66 -9.55
C ILE A 6 6.24 -5.03 -8.16
N ILE A 7 6.79 -3.84 -7.97
CA ILE A 7 6.68 -3.10 -6.70
C ILE A 7 5.27 -2.52 -6.53
N PHE A 8 4.63 -2.00 -7.59
CA PHE A 8 3.22 -1.60 -7.51
C PHE A 8 2.31 -2.81 -7.28
N PHE A 9 2.64 -3.93 -7.90
CA PHE A 9 1.93 -5.19 -7.67
C PHE A 9 2.04 -5.65 -6.21
N MET A 10 3.25 -5.66 -5.64
CA MET A 10 3.45 -5.99 -4.22
C MET A 10 2.75 -5.02 -3.28
N LEU A 11 2.78 -3.71 -3.58
CA LEU A 11 2.04 -2.70 -2.81
C LEU A 11 0.53 -2.94 -2.84
N ALA A 12 -0.02 -3.30 -3.99
CA ALA A 12 -1.44 -3.64 -4.14
C ALA A 12 -1.80 -4.89 -3.33
N VAL A 13 -1.00 -5.96 -3.43
CA VAL A 13 -1.20 -7.20 -2.66
C VAL A 13 -1.13 -6.92 -1.14
N LEU A 14 -0.14 -6.16 -0.67
CA LEU A 14 -0.05 -5.76 0.73
C LEU A 14 -1.28 -4.96 1.18
N GLY A 15 -1.77 -4.04 0.33
CA GLY A 15 -2.98 -3.27 0.58
C GLY A 15 -4.20 -4.18 0.73
N THR A 16 -4.38 -5.16 -0.16
CA THR A 16 -5.50 -6.12 -0.09
C THR A 16 -5.44 -6.98 1.17
N VAL A 17 -4.25 -7.46 1.54
CA VAL A 17 -4.04 -8.24 2.77
C VAL A 17 -4.32 -7.39 4.01
N GLY A 18 -3.85 -6.14 4.04
CA GLY A 18 -4.15 -5.21 5.13
C GLY A 18 -5.65 -4.92 5.26
N MET A 19 -6.36 -4.79 4.14
CA MET A 19 -7.80 -4.53 4.13
C MET A 19 -8.61 -5.76 4.59
N MET A 20 -8.22 -6.97 4.16
CA MET A 20 -8.79 -8.22 4.69
C MET A 20 -8.51 -8.37 6.18
N GLY A 21 -7.28 -8.07 6.61
CA GLY A 21 -6.88 -8.12 8.02
C GLY A 21 -7.68 -7.16 8.90
N LEU A 22 -8.04 -5.97 8.41
CA LEU A 22 -8.95 -5.07 9.10
C LEU A 22 -10.35 -5.68 9.26
N GLY A 23 -10.88 -6.34 8.23
CA GLY A 23 -12.16 -7.06 8.32
C GLY A 23 -12.14 -8.17 9.38
N VAL A 24 -11.06 -8.95 9.42
CA VAL A 24 -10.85 -10.00 10.43
C VAL A 24 -10.70 -9.41 11.83
N ALA A 25 -9.95 -8.33 11.97
CA ALA A 25 -9.74 -7.65 13.25
C ALA A 25 -11.04 -7.11 13.85
N LEU A 26 -11.92 -6.55 13.01
CA LEU A 26 -13.24 -6.08 13.42
C LEU A 26 -14.16 -7.24 13.79
N ALA A 27 -14.11 -8.35 13.04
CA ALA A 27 -14.90 -9.54 13.35
C ALA A 27 -14.48 -10.19 14.69
N GLN A 28 -13.19 -10.21 14.99
CA GLN A 28 -12.65 -10.83 16.20
C GLN A 28 -12.47 -9.83 17.37
N LEU A 29 -12.75 -8.54 17.16
CA LEU A 29 -12.52 -7.44 18.13
C LEU A 29 -11.11 -7.47 18.73
N SER A 30 -10.12 -7.87 17.93
CA SER A 30 -8.74 -8.02 18.38
C SER A 30 -7.93 -6.77 18.04
N LEU A 31 -7.60 -6.00 19.09
CA LEU A 31 -6.79 -4.77 19.00
C LEU A 31 -5.42 -5.01 18.34
N THR A 32 -4.81 -6.16 18.58
CA THR A 32 -3.50 -6.52 18.05
C THR A 32 -3.53 -6.68 16.53
N ILE A 33 -4.54 -7.41 16.02
CA ILE A 33 -4.71 -7.65 14.57
C ILE A 33 -5.09 -6.34 13.87
N LEU A 34 -5.87 -5.49 14.54
CA LEU A 34 -6.24 -4.18 14.03
C LEU A 34 -5.00 -3.32 13.82
N PHE A 35 -4.12 -3.19 14.81
CA PHE A 35 -2.90 -2.40 14.71
C PHE A 35 -1.97 -2.89 13.60
N VAL A 36 -1.76 -4.20 13.50
CA VAL A 36 -0.90 -4.79 12.46
C VAL A 36 -1.46 -4.55 11.07
N SER A 37 -2.78 -4.72 10.90
CA SER A 37 -3.46 -4.52 9.61
C SER A 37 -3.45 -3.04 9.20
N LEU A 38 -3.60 -2.13 10.16
CA LEU A 38 -3.57 -0.69 9.94
C LEU A 38 -2.15 -0.20 9.59
N LEU A 39 -1.10 -0.78 10.20
CA LEU A 39 0.29 -0.54 9.82
C LEU A 39 0.61 -1.08 8.41
N LEU A 40 0.13 -2.27 8.07
CA LEU A 40 0.29 -2.85 6.72
C LEU A 40 -0.42 -2.01 5.65
N LEU A 41 -1.65 -1.60 5.93
CA LEU A 41 -2.45 -0.78 5.03
C LEU A 41 -1.86 0.64 4.92
N GLY A 42 -1.55 1.28 6.04
CA GLY A 42 -0.95 2.61 6.09
C GLY A 42 0.43 2.65 5.44
N GLY A 43 1.28 1.64 5.70
CA GLY A 43 2.59 1.51 5.09
C GLY A 43 2.53 1.32 3.57
N SER A 44 1.63 0.47 3.08
CA SER A 44 1.46 0.27 1.63
C SER A 44 0.94 1.53 0.93
N LEU A 45 0.00 2.25 1.52
CA LEU A 45 -0.48 3.53 0.98
C LEU A 45 0.61 4.61 1.00
N PHE A 46 1.33 4.78 2.11
CA PHE A 46 2.38 5.79 2.25
C PHE A 46 3.51 5.58 1.24
N ILE A 47 3.97 4.34 1.07
CA ILE A 47 5.01 3.99 0.08
C ILE A 47 4.48 4.20 -1.34
N GLY A 48 3.22 3.83 -1.59
CA GLY A 48 2.55 4.05 -2.87
C GLY A 48 2.49 5.54 -3.26
N PHE A 49 2.05 6.40 -2.35
CA PHE A 49 2.00 7.85 -2.58
C PHE A 49 3.40 8.47 -2.74
N ARG A 50 4.37 8.04 -1.93
CA ARG A 50 5.75 8.54 -2.02
C ARG A 50 6.41 8.17 -3.37
N ARG A 51 6.19 6.95 -3.87
CA ARG A 51 6.66 6.54 -5.22
C ARG A 51 5.92 7.28 -6.33
N LYS A 52 4.61 7.48 -6.20
CA LYS A 52 3.83 8.27 -7.17
C LYS A 52 4.38 9.70 -7.29
N HIS A 53 4.74 10.33 -6.19
CA HIS A 53 5.31 11.67 -6.16
C HIS A 53 6.68 11.74 -6.86
N LYS A 54 7.52 10.71 -6.71
CA LYS A 54 8.83 10.62 -7.37
C LYS A 54 8.69 10.46 -8.90
N LEU A 55 7.73 9.66 -9.35
CA LEU A 55 7.46 9.48 -10.79
C LEU A 55 6.91 10.76 -11.43
N TYR A 56 5.99 11.45 -10.76
CA TYR A 56 5.46 12.74 -11.23
C TYR A 56 6.52 13.85 -11.26
N ALA A 57 7.42 13.89 -10.28
CA ALA A 57 8.53 14.85 -10.26
C ALA A 57 9.52 14.64 -11.41
N THR A 58 9.81 13.38 -11.77
CA THR A 58 10.66 13.07 -12.93
C THR A 58 10.00 13.46 -14.25
N SER A 59 8.68 13.27 -14.41
CA SER A 59 7.99 13.65 -15.67
C SER A 59 7.92 15.15 -15.95
N ILE A 60 8.07 16.01 -14.94
CA ILE A 60 8.05 17.48 -15.12
C ILE A 60 9.44 18.04 -15.47
N ASN A 61 10.52 17.32 -15.17
CA ASN A 61 11.89 17.78 -15.46
C ASN A 61 12.37 17.41 -16.89
N GLU A 62 11.56 16.67 -17.64
CA GLU A 62 11.81 16.31 -19.05
C GLU A 62 10.96 17.13 -20.04
N SER A 63 10.21 18.14 -19.57
CA SER A 63 9.43 19.09 -20.38
C SER A 63 10.06 20.48 -20.38
#